data_AF-A0A6G7ZCP5-F1
#
_entry.id   AF-A0A6G7ZCP5-F1
#
_cell.length_a   1.000
_cell.length_b   1.000
_cell.length_c   1.000
_cell.angle_alpha   90.00
_cell.angle_beta   90.00
_cell.angle_gamma   90.00
#
_symmetry.space_group_name_H-M   'P 1'
#
loop_
_entity.id
_entity.type
_entity.pdbx_description
1 polymer ?
#
loop_
_entity_poly.entity_id
_entity_poly.type
_entity_poly.pdbx_seq_one_letter_code
_entity_poly.pdbx_strand_id
1 'polypeptide(L)'
;MGTYIFSVLSKDEIEKKSINLIVDKLHSEYSDFVIKHERYKYSERSYIENDFDIVGIDFDKELITQQLDELIEIIVFIFNNISTEIEIIGGFNDTENAISQYETDRLKNYRNWNLFASKSITSENDAYKVNDDIYIYQSFKYDGMGIIFD
;
A
#
# COMPACT_ATOMS: atom_id res chain seq x y z
N MET A 1 15.31 8.97 -6.91
CA MET A 1 15.38 7.52 -6.76
C MET A 1 15.04 7.15 -5.33
N GLY A 2 13.75 6.98 -5.07
CA GLY A 2 13.24 6.54 -3.77
C GLY A 2 12.83 5.09 -3.75
N THR A 3 12.06 4.72 -2.74
CA THR A 3 11.44 3.39 -2.60
C THR A 3 9.96 3.58 -2.38
N TYR A 4 9.11 2.88 -3.13
CA TYR A 4 7.69 2.83 -2.81
C TYR A 4 7.40 1.55 -2.04
N ILE A 5 6.73 1.69 -0.91
CA ILE A 5 6.51 0.61 0.05
C ILE A 5 5.02 0.30 0.06
N PHE A 6 4.67 -0.97 -0.11
CA PHE A 6 3.36 -1.50 0.23
C PHE A 6 3.45 -2.24 1.56
N SER A 7 2.96 -1.61 2.63
CA SER A 7 2.82 -2.27 3.94
C SER A 7 1.48 -2.98 4.00
N VAL A 8 1.52 -4.30 3.87
CA VAL A 8 0.35 -5.18 3.99
C VAL A 8 0.18 -5.60 5.44
N LEU A 9 -0.86 -5.05 6.07
CA LEU A 9 -1.19 -5.26 7.48
C LEU A 9 -2.23 -6.36 7.62
N SER A 10 -1.97 -7.33 8.50
CA SER A 10 -2.88 -8.43 8.78
C SER A 10 -2.88 -8.82 10.26
N LYS A 11 -3.99 -9.33 10.78
CA LYS A 11 -4.01 -9.89 12.16
C LYS A 11 -3.40 -11.28 12.22
N ASP A 12 -3.62 -12.06 11.17
CA ASP A 12 -3.12 -13.41 11.01
C ASP A 12 -1.96 -13.47 10.02
N GLU A 13 -1.15 -14.52 10.10
CA GLU A 13 -0.01 -14.70 9.21
C GLU A 13 -0.47 -14.96 7.77
N ILE A 14 0.07 -14.19 6.83
CA ILE A 14 -0.14 -14.42 5.40
C ILE A 14 0.67 -15.64 4.97
N GLU A 15 0.03 -16.56 4.24
CA GLU A 15 0.71 -17.75 3.75
C GLU A 15 1.89 -17.38 2.85
N LYS A 16 3.02 -18.08 3.02
CA LYS A 16 4.22 -17.88 2.18
C LYS A 16 3.92 -17.98 0.68
N LYS A 17 2.97 -18.81 0.28
CA LYS A 17 2.55 -18.93 -1.12
C LYS A 17 1.95 -17.62 -1.64
N SER A 18 1.09 -16.97 -0.86
CA SER A 18 0.51 -15.66 -1.21
C SER A 18 1.60 -14.58 -1.25
N ILE A 19 2.54 -14.56 -0.31
CA ILE A 19 3.69 -13.64 -0.34
C ILE A 19 4.48 -13.79 -1.64
N ASN A 20 4.84 -15.03 -2.01
CA ASN A 20 5.58 -15.28 -3.26
C ASN A 20 4.80 -14.81 -4.50
N LEU A 21 3.48 -15.03 -4.55
CA LEU A 21 2.65 -14.56 -5.66
C LEU A 21 2.67 -13.03 -5.81
N ILE A 22 2.72 -12.31 -4.68
CA ILE A 22 2.79 -10.85 -4.68
C ILE A 22 4.15 -10.38 -5.19
N VAL A 23 5.23 -10.99 -4.71
CA VAL A 23 6.59 -10.72 -5.18
C VAL A 23 6.71 -10.98 -6.68
N ASP A 24 6.19 -12.10 -7.17
CA ASP A 24 6.19 -12.44 -8.60
C ASP A 24 5.40 -11.42 -9.44
N LYS A 25 4.23 -10.98 -8.94
CA LYS A 25 3.43 -9.94 -9.59
C LYS A 25 4.20 -8.60 -9.66
N LEU A 26 4.82 -8.19 -8.55
CA LEU A 26 5.62 -6.97 -8.50
C LEU A 26 6.82 -7.04 -9.45
N HIS A 27 7.52 -8.18 -9.51
CA HIS A 27 8.60 -8.37 -10.47
C HIS A 27 8.13 -8.34 -11.93
N SER A 28 6.92 -8.82 -12.21
CA SER A 28 6.37 -8.77 -13.57
C SER A 28 6.05 -7.33 -14.01
N GLU A 29 5.48 -6.51 -13.13
CA GLU A 29 5.10 -5.12 -13.45
C GLU A 29 6.30 -4.17 -13.39
N TYR A 30 7.21 -4.41 -12.45
CA TYR A 30 8.37 -3.56 -12.17
C TYR A 30 9.67 -4.31 -12.45
N SER A 31 9.78 -4.93 -13.63
CA SER A 31 10.90 -5.82 -13.98
C SER A 31 12.29 -5.16 -13.96
N ASP A 32 12.35 -3.83 -14.12
CA ASP A 32 13.59 -3.05 -14.06
C ASP A 32 13.97 -2.61 -12.62
N PHE A 33 13.10 -2.86 -11.64
CA PHE A 33 13.28 -2.42 -10.26
C PHE A 33 13.64 -3.57 -9.32
N VAL A 34 14.31 -3.22 -8.22
CA VAL A 34 14.62 -4.19 -7.17
C VAL A 34 13.41 -4.30 -6.25
N ILE A 35 12.83 -5.51 -6.18
CA ILE A 35 11.76 -5.82 -5.24
C ILE A 35 12.37 -6.42 -3.96
N LYS A 36 11.98 -5.91 -2.79
CA LYS A 36 12.32 -6.53 -1.50
C LYS A 36 11.05 -6.87 -0.73
N HIS A 37 11.13 -7.93 0.05
CA HIS A 37 10.08 -8.32 0.98
C HIS A 37 10.68 -8.47 2.37
N GLU A 38 10.05 -7.81 3.33
CA GLU A 38 10.40 -7.92 4.74
C GLU A 38 9.14 -8.13 5.57
N ARG A 39 9.29 -8.85 6.69
CA ARG A 39 8.18 -9.14 7.61
C ARG A 39 8.51 -8.61 8.98
N TYR A 40 7.57 -7.86 9.54
CA TYR A 40 7.66 -7.25 10.86
C TYR A 40 6.52 -7.71 11.76
N LYS A 41 6.85 -7.96 13.03
CA LYS A 41 5.88 -8.22 14.10
C LYS A 41 6.42 -7.63 15.40
N TYR A 42 6.11 -6.37 15.63
CA TYR A 42 6.50 -5.65 16.84
C TYR A 42 5.59 -6.04 18.01
N SER A 43 6.16 -6.14 19.21
CA SER A 43 5.44 -6.59 20.41
C SER A 43 4.28 -5.68 20.81
N GLU A 44 4.40 -4.38 20.54
CA GLU A 44 3.38 -3.37 20.84
C GLU A 44 2.30 -3.21 19.76
N ARG A 45 2.45 -3.81 18.57
CA ARG A 45 1.51 -3.63 17.45
C ARG A 45 0.41 -4.66 17.43
N SER A 46 -0.74 -4.27 16.89
CA SER A 46 -1.91 -5.16 16.76
C SER A 46 -1.88 -6.03 15.49
N TYR A 47 -0.88 -5.83 14.62
CA TYR A 47 -0.83 -6.40 13.28
C TYR A 47 0.54 -7.01 13.01
N ILE A 48 0.55 -7.97 12.09
CA ILE A 48 1.72 -8.43 11.36
C ILE A 48 1.81 -7.57 10.11
N GLU A 49 3.00 -7.09 9.82
CA GLU A 49 3.29 -6.24 8.67
C GLU A 49 4.18 -7.02 7.70
N ASN A 50 3.79 -7.00 6.42
CA ASN A 50 4.61 -7.49 5.32
C ASN A 50 4.84 -6.33 4.37
N ASP A 51 6.08 -5.86 4.32
CA ASP A 51 6.48 -4.77 3.45
C ASP A 51 6.97 -5.32 2.12
N PHE A 52 6.48 -4.72 1.05
CA PHE A 52 6.94 -4.96 -0.30
C PHE A 52 7.48 -3.66 -0.88
N ASP A 53 8.79 -3.60 -1.01
CA ASP A 53 9.52 -2.42 -1.47
C ASP A 53 9.76 -2.51 -2.97
N ILE A 54 9.40 -1.47 -3.70
CA ILE A 54 9.84 -1.22 -5.07
C ILE A 54 10.96 -0.19 -5.00
N VAL A 55 12.20 -0.67 -4.98
CA VAL A 55 13.38 0.19 -4.82
C VAL A 55 13.79 0.76 -6.17
N GLY A 56 13.98 2.06 -6.19
CA GLY A 56 14.46 2.80 -7.34
C GLY A 56 13.38 3.50 -8.13
N ILE A 57 12.12 3.35 -7.73
CA ILE A 57 10.99 3.98 -8.38
C ILE A 57 10.98 5.49 -8.09
N ASP A 58 10.64 6.25 -9.12
CA ASP A 58 10.33 7.67 -9.05
C ASP A 58 9.03 7.86 -9.85
N PHE A 59 8.10 8.65 -9.31
CA PHE A 59 6.83 8.92 -9.99
C PHE A 59 6.93 10.22 -10.80
N ASP A 60 6.31 10.21 -11.98
CA ASP A 60 6.28 11.36 -12.87
C ASP A 60 4.97 12.13 -12.65
N LYS A 61 5.07 13.43 -12.40
CA LYS A 61 3.90 14.31 -12.23
C LYS A 61 2.95 14.25 -13.42
N GLU A 62 3.47 14.11 -14.63
CA GLU A 62 2.66 14.06 -15.86
C GLU A 62 1.95 12.70 -16.04
N LEU A 63 2.51 11.63 -15.48
CA LEU A 63 1.99 10.26 -15.61
C LEU A 63 1.36 9.72 -14.32
N ILE A 64 1.27 10.54 -13.27
CA ILE A 64 0.93 10.09 -11.92
C ILE A 64 -0.41 9.36 -11.84
N THR A 65 -1.41 9.77 -12.62
CA THR A 65 -2.70 9.09 -12.66
C THR A 65 -2.57 7.68 -13.22
N GLN A 66 -1.82 7.50 -14.30
CA GLN A 66 -1.57 6.18 -14.87
C GLN A 66 -0.77 5.30 -13.90
N GLN A 67 0.29 5.85 -13.31
CA GLN A 67 1.12 5.12 -12.36
C GLN A 67 0.34 4.72 -11.10
N LEU A 68 -0.60 5.57 -10.64
CA LEU A 68 -1.52 5.22 -9.56
C LEU A 68 -2.46 4.09 -9.96
N ASP A 69 -3.00 4.11 -11.17
CA ASP A 69 -3.85 3.01 -11.66
C ASP A 69 -3.09 1.67 -11.68
N GLU A 70 -1.81 1.68 -12.11
CA GLU A 70 -0.92 0.50 -12.08
C GLU A 70 -0.70 -0.02 -10.63
N LEU A 71 -0.45 0.87 -9.67
CA LEU A 71 -0.37 0.49 -8.24
C LEU A 71 -1.69 -0.08 -7.72
N ILE A 72 -2.81 0.49 -8.15
CA ILE A 72 -4.15 0.03 -7.76
C ILE A 72 -4.44 -1.38 -8.31
N GLU A 73 -4.04 -1.68 -9.53
CA GLU A 73 -4.18 -3.03 -10.08
C GLU A 73 -3.43 -4.07 -9.25
N ILE A 74 -2.24 -3.72 -8.77
CA ILE A 74 -1.45 -4.58 -7.87
C ILE A 74 -2.16 -4.76 -6.52
N ILE A 75 -2.71 -3.70 -5.94
CA ILE A 75 -3.48 -3.77 -4.70
C ILE A 75 -4.67 -4.70 -4.85
N VAL A 76 -5.44 -4.55 -5.93
CA VAL A 76 -6.60 -5.41 -6.22
C VAL A 76 -6.15 -6.86 -6.38
N PHE A 77 -5.03 -7.10 -7.07
CA PHE A 77 -4.44 -8.43 -7.16
C PHE A 77 -4.09 -9.00 -5.77
N ILE A 78 -3.47 -8.22 -4.89
CA ILE A 78 -3.11 -8.65 -3.53
C ILE A 78 -4.37 -9.06 -2.75
N PHE A 79 -5.41 -8.22 -2.73
CA PHE A 79 -6.67 -8.49 -2.03
C PHE A 79 -7.41 -9.73 -2.55
N ASN A 80 -7.22 -10.09 -3.83
CA ASN A 80 -7.86 -11.25 -4.45
C ASN A 80 -7.06 -12.54 -4.25
N ASN A 81 -5.79 -12.46 -3.83
CA ASN A 81 -4.90 -13.62 -3.66
C ASN A 81 -4.46 -13.88 -2.21
N ILE A 82 -4.91 -13.06 -1.27
CA ILE A 82 -4.78 -13.31 0.16
C ILE A 82 -6.13 -13.72 0.75
N SER A 83 -6.15 -14.83 1.50
CA SER A 83 -7.34 -15.37 2.15
C SER A 83 -7.68 -14.69 3.48
N THR A 84 -6.66 -14.20 4.19
CA THR A 84 -6.80 -13.45 5.44
C THR A 84 -7.26 -12.01 5.19
N GLU A 85 -7.97 -11.44 6.16
CA GLU A 85 -8.31 -10.01 6.14
C GLU A 85 -7.02 -9.17 6.22
N ILE A 86 -6.87 -8.27 5.24
CA ILE A 86 -5.73 -7.37 5.14
C ILE A 86 -6.21 -5.93 4.95
N GLU A 87 -5.33 -5.00 5.28
CA GLU A 87 -5.36 -3.62 4.81
C GLU A 87 -3.98 -3.25 4.28
N ILE A 88 -3.92 -2.31 3.33
CA ILE A 88 -2.66 -1.91 2.70
C ILE A 88 -2.47 -0.42 2.90
N ILE A 89 -1.29 -0.03 3.39
CA ILE A 89 -0.83 1.36 3.41
C ILE A 89 0.33 1.47 2.42
N GLY A 90 0.22 2.39 1.47
CA GLY A 90 1.25 2.70 0.49
C GLY A 90 1.96 4.01 0.82
N GLY A 91 3.28 4.06 0.65
CA GLY A 91 4.05 5.27 0.89
C GLY A 91 5.41 5.32 0.21
N PHE A 92 5.88 6.53 -0.06
CA PHE A 92 7.23 6.77 -0.60
C PHE A 92 8.24 6.96 0.53
N ASN A 93 9.31 6.18 0.49
CA ASN A 93 10.43 6.06 1.44
C ASN A 93 10.08 5.58 2.85
N ASP A 94 8.87 5.81 3.36
CA ASP A 94 8.46 5.40 4.70
C ASP A 94 6.93 5.26 4.81
N THR A 95 6.48 4.27 5.57
CA THR A 95 5.07 4.01 5.95
C THR A 95 4.86 4.05 7.46
N GLU A 96 5.92 4.14 8.27
CA GLU A 96 5.87 4.01 9.72
C GLU A 96 4.93 5.01 10.39
N ASN A 97 5.04 6.29 10.04
CA ASN A 97 4.16 7.32 10.58
C ASN A 97 2.69 7.08 10.18
N ALA A 98 2.46 6.62 8.95
CA ALA A 98 1.11 6.30 8.49
C ALA A 98 0.52 5.13 9.27
N ILE A 99 1.32 4.08 9.51
CA ILE A 99 0.93 2.93 10.34
C ILE A 99 0.61 3.38 11.76
N SER A 100 1.48 4.16 12.41
CA SER A 100 1.23 4.66 13.77
C SER A 100 -0.07 5.46 13.88
N GLN A 101 -0.37 6.31 12.89
CA GLN A 101 -1.64 7.03 12.81
C GLN A 101 -2.85 6.10 12.60
N TYR A 102 -2.67 5.07 11.78
CA TYR A 102 -3.66 4.01 11.56
C TYR A 102 -3.99 3.27 12.86
N GLU A 103 -2.99 2.90 13.66
CA GLU A 103 -3.22 2.22 14.95
C GLU A 103 -3.92 3.14 15.97
N THR A 104 -3.68 4.45 15.89
CA THR A 104 -4.27 5.43 16.81
C THR A 104 -5.74 5.73 16.50
N ASP A 105 -6.07 6.09 15.26
CA ASP A 105 -7.44 6.39 14.84
C ASP A 105 -7.59 6.31 13.30
N ARG A 106 -7.74 5.07 12.82
CA ARG A 106 -7.93 4.74 11.39
C ARG A 106 -8.99 5.61 10.71
N LEU A 107 -10.15 5.80 11.33
CA LEU A 107 -11.30 6.48 10.70
C LEU A 107 -11.08 7.98 10.53
N LYS A 108 -10.22 8.60 11.34
CA LYS A 108 -9.88 10.03 11.22
C LYS A 108 -8.63 10.29 10.38
N ASN A 109 -7.72 9.31 10.32
CA ASN A 109 -6.39 9.54 9.76
C ASN A 109 -6.20 9.05 8.32
N TYR A 110 -7.16 8.31 7.75
CA TYR A 110 -6.98 7.71 6.41
C TYR A 110 -6.69 8.70 5.28
N ARG A 111 -7.03 9.98 5.45
CA ARG A 111 -6.73 11.06 4.49
C ARG A 111 -5.29 11.60 4.59
N ASN A 112 -4.57 11.22 5.64
CA ASN A 112 -3.18 11.61 5.86
C ASN A 112 -2.21 10.57 5.29
N TRP A 113 -2.73 9.47 4.74
CA TRP A 113 -1.93 8.43 4.09
C TRP A 113 -1.93 8.66 2.60
N ASN A 114 -0.82 8.33 1.96
CA ASN A 114 -0.62 8.58 0.53
C ASN A 114 -1.54 7.68 -0.29
N LEU A 115 -1.53 6.40 0.07
CA LEU A 115 -2.45 5.41 -0.44
C LEU A 115 -2.89 4.50 0.70
N PHE A 116 -4.18 4.18 0.73
CA PHE A 116 -4.72 3.20 1.65
C PHE A 116 -5.83 2.39 1.01
N ALA A 117 -5.80 1.08 1.22
CA ALA A 117 -6.78 0.17 0.65
C ALA A 117 -7.33 -0.78 1.71
N SER A 118 -8.65 -0.97 1.69
CA SER A 118 -9.36 -1.85 2.62
C SER A 118 -10.65 -2.38 2.00
N LYS A 119 -11.05 -3.59 2.40
CA LYS A 119 -12.41 -4.11 2.15
C LYS A 119 -13.43 -3.56 3.16
N SER A 120 -12.97 -3.04 4.29
CA SER A 120 -13.82 -2.39 5.29
C SER A 120 -13.97 -0.91 4.95
N ILE A 121 -15.18 -0.52 4.53
CA ILE A 121 -15.49 0.86 4.18
C ILE A 121 -15.17 1.83 5.35
N THR A 122 -14.38 2.86 5.06
CA THR A 122 -14.09 3.94 6.02
C THR A 122 -15.02 5.13 5.77
N SER A 123 -15.10 5.54 4.51
CA SER A 123 -16.01 6.56 3.99
C SER A 123 -16.22 6.31 2.50
N GLU A 124 -17.46 6.13 2.06
CA GLU A 124 -17.75 5.86 0.63
C GLU A 124 -17.43 7.08 -0.25
N ASN A 125 -17.82 8.27 0.24
CA ASN A 125 -17.71 9.52 -0.52
C ASN A 125 -16.26 10.00 -0.69
N ASP A 126 -15.33 9.48 0.10
CA ASP A 126 -13.92 9.88 0.06
C ASP A 126 -13.03 8.85 -0.64
N ALA A 127 -13.60 7.73 -1.12
CA ALA A 127 -12.84 6.76 -1.88
C ALA A 127 -12.41 7.37 -3.22
N TYR A 128 -11.11 7.30 -3.51
CA TYR A 128 -10.55 7.66 -4.80
C TYR A 128 -11.05 6.68 -5.88
N LYS A 129 -11.10 5.38 -5.55
CA LYS A 129 -11.58 4.31 -6.42
C LYS A 129 -12.17 3.19 -5.57
N VAL A 130 -13.17 2.51 -6.13
CA VAL A 130 -13.74 1.29 -5.56
C VAL A 130 -13.67 0.21 -6.62
N ASN A 131 -13.10 -0.94 -6.29
CA ASN A 131 -12.96 -2.08 -7.20
C ASN A 131 -13.17 -3.39 -6.43
N ASP A 132 -14.13 -4.22 -6.84
CA ASP A 132 -14.44 -5.51 -6.17
C ASP A 132 -14.56 -5.40 -4.63
N ASP A 133 -15.35 -4.44 -4.15
CA ASP A 133 -15.54 -4.11 -2.72
C ASP A 133 -14.25 -3.66 -1.99
N ILE A 134 -13.19 -3.36 -2.71
CA ILE A 134 -11.95 -2.77 -2.19
C ILE A 134 -12.05 -1.25 -2.34
N TYR A 135 -12.06 -0.56 -1.22
CA TYR A 135 -12.07 0.89 -1.13
C TYR A 135 -10.64 1.40 -1.10
N ILE A 136 -10.30 2.25 -2.07
CA ILE A 136 -8.98 2.83 -2.21
C ILE A 136 -9.09 4.32 -1.94
N TYR A 137 -8.33 4.76 -0.96
CA TYR A 137 -8.20 6.14 -0.55
C TYR A 137 -6.82 6.62 -0.97
N GLN A 138 -6.77 7.81 -1.57
CA GLN A 138 -5.54 8.41 -2.04
C GLN A 138 -5.46 9.85 -1.54
N SER A 139 -4.27 10.26 -1.12
CA SER A 139 -3.96 11.64 -0.79
C SER A 139 -2.63 12.04 -1.42
N PHE A 140 -2.63 13.15 -2.18
CA PHE A 140 -1.40 13.84 -2.57
C PHE A 140 -0.93 14.86 -1.52
N LYS A 141 -1.59 14.92 -0.36
CA LYS A 141 -1.12 15.76 0.74
C LYS A 141 0.11 15.09 1.32
N TYR A 142 1.20 15.85 1.42
CA TYR A 142 2.54 15.38 1.80
C TYR A 142 3.18 14.57 0.67
N ASP A 143 4.52 14.60 0.55
CA ASP A 143 5.34 14.10 -0.57
C ASP A 143 5.31 12.57 -0.76
N GLY A 144 4.10 12.01 -0.74
CA GLY A 144 3.79 10.63 -0.52
C GLY A 144 4.08 9.69 -1.68
N MET A 145 4.32 10.30 -2.83
CA MET A 145 4.72 9.67 -4.09
C MET A 145 6.09 10.22 -4.53
N GLY A 146 6.79 11.02 -3.72
CA GLY A 146 8.01 11.69 -4.15
C GLY A 146 7.79 12.79 -5.20
N ILE A 147 6.55 13.28 -5.34
CA ILE A 147 6.17 14.34 -6.28
C ILE A 147 5.78 15.58 -5.48
N ILE A 148 6.54 16.65 -5.66
CA ILE A 148 6.15 17.99 -5.22
C ILE A 148 5.23 18.59 -6.28
N PHE A 149 3.94 18.72 -5.95
CA PHE A 149 3.01 19.51 -6.75
C PHE A 149 3.24 21.00 -6.44
N ASP A 150 4.11 21.64 -7.22
CA ASP A 150 4.18 23.11 -7.30
C ASP A 150 2.81 23.74 -7.61
#